data_AF-A0A6P0T2E2-F1
#
_entry.id   AF-A0A6P0T2E2-F1
#
_cell.length_a   1.000
_cell.length_b   1.000
_cell.length_c   1.000
_cell.angle_alpha   90.00
_cell.angle_beta   90.00
_cell.angle_gamma   90.00
#
_symmetry.space_group_name_H-M   'P 1'
#
loop_
_entity.id
_entity.type
_entity.pdbx_description
1 polymer ?
#
loop_
_entity_poly.entity_id
_entity_poly.type
_entity_poly.pdbx_seq_one_letter_code
_entity_poly.pdbx_strand_id
1 'polypeptide(L)'
;SPDGKYLASASDDNTVKLWNFNREELLKYACNGLSGYLKNNPNVSDNKRSLCGVESSATAFLLEGDQLAENGKIDEAITKFEKALELDPSLEFDPQAKAIKLAAPFFVSKGMRLVFQGNVDEALTSYKKAQELDPNLEISANSWNVLCWRGSLYNQADKVMFACEKALELKPDHGNYIDSRGLARALTGNRKGAIEDFEQFIKWTDDEEDKAQRQGWVDALKKGENPFTKKVLESLR
;
A
#
# COMPACT_ATOMS: atom_id res chain seq x y z
N SER A 1 28.76 43.07 -20.22
CA SER A 1 30.03 43.21 -20.96
C SER A 1 29.91 42.51 -22.31
N PRO A 2 30.75 42.83 -23.30
CA PRO A 2 30.71 42.19 -24.63
C PRO A 2 30.86 40.66 -24.62
N ASP A 3 31.51 40.10 -23.59
CA ASP A 3 31.69 38.65 -23.37
C ASP A 3 30.56 38.01 -22.55
N GLY A 4 29.55 38.79 -22.12
CA GLY A 4 28.41 38.32 -21.33
C GLY A 4 28.73 37.93 -19.88
N LYS A 5 29.97 38.10 -19.40
CA LYS A 5 30.38 37.70 -18.05
C LYS A 5 30.01 38.70 -16.97
N TYR A 6 29.72 39.95 -17.31
CA TYR A 6 29.44 40.99 -16.33
C TYR A 6 28.18 41.78 -16.62
N LEU A 7 27.39 42.05 -15.59
CA LEU A 7 26.30 43.02 -15.59
C LEU A 7 26.68 44.18 -14.67
N ALA A 8 26.48 45.41 -15.12
CA ALA A 8 26.60 46.58 -14.25
C ALA A 8 25.20 47.11 -13.92
N SER A 9 24.95 47.38 -12.65
CA SER A 9 23.77 48.11 -12.18
C SER A 9 24.22 49.34 -11.41
N ALA A 10 23.67 50.51 -11.73
CA ALA A 10 23.91 51.76 -11.02
C ALA A 10 22.70 52.12 -10.14
N SER A 11 22.94 52.85 -9.05
CA SER A 11 21.94 53.27 -8.07
C SER A 11 22.02 54.78 -7.83
N ASP A 12 20.91 55.39 -7.41
CA ASP A 12 20.81 56.82 -7.10
C ASP A 12 21.68 57.24 -5.89
N ASP A 13 22.23 56.26 -5.16
CA ASP A 13 23.21 56.46 -4.09
C ASP A 13 24.65 56.75 -4.60
N ASN A 14 24.81 56.99 -5.89
CA ASN A 14 26.09 57.17 -6.59
C ASN A 14 27.01 55.93 -6.56
N THR A 15 26.46 54.72 -6.39
CA THR A 15 27.24 53.47 -6.47
C THR A 15 26.95 52.69 -7.76
N VAL A 16 27.96 51.93 -8.21
CA VAL A 16 27.83 50.95 -9.30
C VAL A 16 28.20 49.58 -8.74
N LYS A 17 27.30 48.59 -8.89
CA LYS A 17 27.58 47.19 -8.62
C LYS A 17 27.88 46.47 -9.93
N LEU A 18 28.99 45.74 -9.94
CA LEU A 18 29.36 44.84 -11.02
C LEU A 18 29.08 43.40 -10.57
N TRP A 19 28.22 42.70 -11.30
CA TRP A 19 27.85 41.32 -11.05
C TRP A 19 28.65 40.42 -11.99
N ASN A 20 29.33 39.41 -11.46
CA ASN A 20 30.01 38.37 -12.24
C ASN A 20 29.03 37.21 -12.52
N PHE A 21 28.74 36.98 -13.79
CA PHE A 21 27.87 35.94 -14.33
C PHE A 21 28.65 34.86 -15.07
N ASN A 22 29.90 34.61 -14.70
CA ASN A 22 30.63 33.47 -15.21
C ASN A 22 29.88 32.17 -14.87
N ARG A 23 29.28 31.56 -15.90
CA ARG A 23 28.42 30.38 -15.76
C ARG A 23 29.15 29.20 -15.13
N GLU A 24 30.45 29.06 -15.39
CA GLU A 24 31.26 27.98 -14.81
C GLU A 24 31.45 28.19 -13.30
N GLU A 25 31.74 29.42 -12.87
CA GLU A 25 31.90 29.74 -11.43
C GLU A 25 30.57 29.63 -10.69
N LEU A 26 29.47 30.08 -11.31
CA LEU A 26 28.12 29.95 -10.75
C LEU A 26 27.71 28.48 -10.61
N LEU A 27 27.97 27.67 -11.64
CA LEU A 27 27.69 26.22 -11.58
C LEU A 27 28.51 25.55 -10.48
N LYS A 28 29.81 25.85 -10.38
CA LYS A 28 30.68 25.32 -9.33
C LYS A 28 30.21 25.72 -7.93
N TYR A 29 29.83 26.98 -7.73
CA TYR A 29 29.31 27.46 -6.46
C TYR A 29 28.01 26.72 -6.07
N ALA A 30 27.07 26.60 -6.99
CA ALA A 30 25.81 25.89 -6.76
C ALA A 30 26.03 24.39 -6.47
N CYS A 31 26.87 23.71 -7.27
CA CYS A 31 27.19 22.30 -7.07
C CYS A 31 27.88 22.06 -5.72
N ASN A 32 28.77 22.94 -5.28
CA ASN A 32 29.39 22.83 -3.96
C ASN A 32 28.35 22.89 -2.83
N GLY A 33 27.39 23.82 -2.91
CA GLY A 33 26.31 23.94 -1.93
C GLY A 33 25.33 22.76 -1.94
N LEU A 34 25.09 22.16 -3.11
CA LEU A 34 24.12 21.09 -3.30
C LEU A 34 24.71 19.67 -3.22
N SER A 35 26.04 19.53 -3.19
CA SER A 35 26.73 18.23 -3.30
C SER A 35 26.21 17.19 -2.31
N GLY A 36 26.03 17.56 -1.04
CA GLY A 36 25.49 16.66 -0.03
C GLY A 36 24.05 16.21 -0.30
N TYR A 37 23.20 17.09 -0.82
CA TYR A 37 21.83 16.75 -1.21
C TYR A 37 21.82 15.83 -2.45
N LEU A 38 22.60 16.17 -3.48
CA LEU A 38 22.68 15.39 -4.72
C LEU A 38 23.20 13.97 -4.47
N LYS A 39 24.19 13.84 -3.59
CA LYS A 39 24.78 12.56 -3.19
C LYS A 39 23.80 11.66 -2.45
N ASN A 40 23.00 12.21 -1.54
CA ASN A 40 22.22 11.42 -0.58
C ASN A 40 20.72 11.30 -0.91
N ASN A 41 20.16 12.18 -1.73
CA ASN A 41 18.75 12.15 -2.03
C ASN A 41 18.45 11.13 -3.15
N PRO A 42 17.65 10.07 -2.91
CA PRO A 42 17.32 9.07 -3.93
C PRO A 42 16.48 9.64 -5.09
N ASN A 43 15.70 10.70 -4.86
CA ASN A 43 14.74 11.25 -5.83
C ASN A 43 15.38 12.18 -6.89
N VAL A 44 16.69 12.37 -6.84
CA VAL A 44 17.42 13.09 -7.88
C VAL A 44 17.72 12.14 -9.04
N SER A 45 17.72 12.61 -10.28
CA SER A 45 18.10 11.78 -11.44
C SER A 45 19.61 11.82 -11.67
N ASP A 46 20.16 10.76 -12.28
CA ASP A 46 21.60 10.66 -12.54
C ASP A 46 22.11 11.78 -13.46
N ASN A 47 21.29 12.27 -14.39
CA ASN A 47 21.63 13.44 -15.20
C ASN A 47 21.83 14.71 -14.37
N LYS A 48 21.04 14.91 -13.30
CA LYS A 48 21.20 16.07 -12.40
C LYS A 48 22.44 15.92 -11.52
N ARG A 49 22.77 14.68 -11.14
CA ARG A 49 23.99 14.34 -10.39
C ARG A 49 25.25 14.53 -11.24
N SER A 50 25.23 14.06 -12.49
CA SER A 50 26.37 14.18 -13.42
C SER A 50 26.68 15.62 -13.80
N LEU A 51 25.67 16.51 -13.82
CA LEU A 51 25.87 17.95 -14.01
C LEU A 51 26.86 18.54 -12.98
N CYS A 52 26.86 17.99 -11.76
CA CYS A 52 27.79 18.37 -10.70
C CYS A 52 28.92 17.35 -10.48
N GLY A 53 29.03 16.31 -11.32
CA GLY A 53 30.01 15.22 -11.15
C GLY A 53 29.87 14.46 -9.83
N VAL A 54 28.67 14.45 -9.23
CA VAL A 54 28.40 13.80 -7.95
C VAL A 54 27.87 12.40 -8.20
N GLU A 55 28.39 11.39 -7.52
CA GLU A 55 27.81 10.04 -7.52
C GLU A 55 26.89 9.83 -6.31
N SER A 56 25.90 8.94 -6.45
CA SER A 56 25.00 8.56 -5.36
C SER A 56 25.76 7.85 -4.23
N SER A 57 25.35 8.06 -2.98
CA SER A 57 25.86 7.29 -1.84
C SER A 57 25.20 5.91 -1.73
N ALA A 58 25.83 5.00 -0.96
CA ALA A 58 25.21 3.75 -0.55
C ALA A 58 23.83 3.99 0.11
N THR A 59 23.72 4.99 0.98
CA THR A 59 22.46 5.40 1.61
C THR A 59 21.39 5.82 0.59
N ALA A 60 21.76 6.56 -0.46
CA ALA A 60 20.81 6.93 -1.51
C ALA A 60 20.28 5.70 -2.24
N PHE A 61 21.15 4.74 -2.57
CA PHE A 61 20.73 3.48 -3.19
C PHE A 61 19.89 2.61 -2.27
N LEU A 62 20.19 2.57 -0.96
CA LEU A 62 19.33 1.89 0.02
C LEU A 62 17.92 2.46 0.02
N LEU A 63 17.78 3.79 0.11
CA LEU A 63 16.47 4.44 0.13
C LEU A 63 15.69 4.23 -1.17
N GLU A 64 16.37 4.27 -2.32
CA GLU A 64 15.74 3.98 -3.61
C GLU A 64 15.28 2.51 -3.69
N GLY A 65 16.11 1.57 -3.22
CA GLY A 65 15.75 0.16 -3.13
C GLY A 65 14.54 -0.09 -2.22
N ASP A 66 14.50 0.57 -1.06
CA ASP A 66 13.37 0.48 -0.12
C ASP A 66 12.07 0.94 -0.80
N GLN A 67 12.09 2.10 -1.46
CA GLN A 67 10.93 2.63 -2.18
C GLN A 67 10.48 1.72 -3.34
N LEU A 68 11.43 1.15 -4.09
CA LEU A 68 11.11 0.23 -5.19
C LEU A 68 10.45 -1.04 -4.64
N ALA A 69 10.98 -1.60 -3.55
CA ALA A 69 10.43 -2.78 -2.91
C ALA A 69 9.02 -2.52 -2.35
N GLU A 70 8.81 -1.39 -1.67
CA GLU A 70 7.49 -0.95 -1.18
C GLU A 70 6.47 -0.75 -2.31
N ASN A 71 6.93 -0.49 -3.54
CA ASN A 71 6.09 -0.42 -4.74
C ASN A 71 5.95 -1.77 -5.48
N GLY A 72 6.45 -2.87 -4.89
CA GLY A 72 6.40 -4.22 -5.44
C GLY A 72 7.41 -4.51 -6.55
N LYS A 73 8.35 -3.59 -6.83
CA LYS A 73 9.39 -3.73 -7.86
C LYS A 73 10.63 -4.42 -7.29
N ILE A 74 10.47 -5.71 -6.98
CA ILE A 74 11.46 -6.51 -6.25
C ILE A 74 12.83 -6.55 -6.96
N ASP A 75 12.87 -6.85 -8.26
CA ASP A 75 14.14 -6.99 -9.00
C ASP A 75 14.88 -5.65 -9.13
N GLU A 76 14.15 -4.56 -9.37
CA GLU A 76 14.71 -3.20 -9.39
C GLU A 76 15.28 -2.84 -8.01
N ALA A 77 14.58 -3.19 -6.93
CA ALA A 77 15.04 -2.95 -5.56
C ALA A 77 16.32 -3.72 -5.22
N ILE A 78 16.39 -5.00 -5.58
CA ILE A 78 17.58 -5.85 -5.39
C ILE A 78 18.78 -5.20 -6.08
N THR A 79 18.61 -4.77 -7.33
CA THR A 79 19.68 -4.09 -8.09
C THR A 79 20.20 -2.84 -7.36
N LYS A 80 19.32 -2.08 -6.69
CA LYS A 80 19.74 -0.91 -5.90
C LYS A 80 20.42 -1.30 -4.59
N PHE A 81 19.93 -2.33 -3.91
CA PHE A 81 20.56 -2.85 -2.70
C PHE A 81 21.96 -3.42 -2.96
N GLU A 82 22.16 -4.14 -4.07
CA GLU A 82 23.48 -4.63 -4.49
C GLU A 82 24.46 -3.47 -4.70
N LYS A 83 24.05 -2.41 -5.39
CA LYS A 83 24.86 -1.19 -5.55
C LYS A 83 25.19 -0.51 -4.21
N ALA A 84 24.27 -0.55 -3.25
CA ALA A 84 24.55 -0.02 -1.92
C ALA A 84 25.63 -0.84 -1.21
N LEU A 85 25.58 -2.17 -1.31
CA LEU A 85 26.60 -3.08 -0.75
C LEU A 85 27.96 -2.95 -1.45
N GLU A 86 27.97 -2.69 -2.76
CA GLU A 86 29.22 -2.41 -3.50
C GLU A 86 29.92 -1.14 -2.99
N LEU A 87 29.16 -0.09 -2.70
CA LEU A 87 29.70 1.18 -2.21
C LEU A 87 30.04 1.16 -0.72
N ASP A 88 29.30 0.39 0.07
CA ASP A 88 29.53 0.23 1.50
C ASP A 88 29.31 -1.24 1.91
N PRO A 89 30.38 -2.06 1.84
CA PRO A 89 30.31 -3.47 2.23
C PRO A 89 30.04 -3.71 3.73
N SER A 90 30.03 -2.65 4.57
CA SER A 90 29.73 -2.77 6.00
C SER A 90 28.22 -2.87 6.29
N LEU A 91 27.37 -2.60 5.29
CA LEU A 91 25.93 -2.76 5.40
C LEU A 91 25.57 -4.26 5.37
N GLU A 92 25.52 -4.92 6.53
CA GLU A 92 25.27 -6.37 6.59
C GLU A 92 23.76 -6.72 6.43
N PHE A 93 23.32 -7.06 5.22
CA PHE A 93 21.98 -7.62 4.97
C PHE A 93 21.92 -8.41 3.65
N ASP A 94 20.90 -9.27 3.50
CA ASP A 94 20.62 -9.98 2.24
C ASP A 94 19.67 -9.15 1.35
N PRO A 95 20.09 -8.71 0.14
CA PRO A 95 19.27 -7.89 -0.76
C PRO A 95 17.94 -8.52 -1.13
N GLN A 96 17.93 -9.83 -1.41
CA GLN A 96 16.75 -10.56 -1.84
C GLN A 96 15.72 -10.62 -0.70
N ALA A 97 16.15 -11.04 0.48
CA ALA A 97 15.33 -11.16 1.68
C ALA A 97 14.78 -9.79 2.10
N LYS A 98 15.61 -8.73 2.05
CA LYS A 98 15.17 -7.37 2.36
C LYS A 98 14.10 -6.89 1.36
N ALA A 99 14.34 -7.06 0.06
CA ALA A 99 13.39 -6.65 -0.98
C ALA A 99 12.06 -7.40 -0.87
N ILE A 100 12.11 -8.72 -0.67
CA ILE A 100 10.92 -9.57 -0.50
C ILE A 100 10.12 -9.14 0.74
N LYS A 101 10.79 -8.93 1.87
CA LYS A 101 10.16 -8.53 3.13
C LYS A 101 9.43 -7.18 3.00
N LEU A 102 10.05 -6.21 2.34
CA LEU A 102 9.45 -4.89 2.11
C LEU A 102 8.31 -4.94 1.08
N ALA A 103 8.39 -5.83 0.09
CA ALA A 103 7.38 -5.94 -0.96
C ALA A 103 6.13 -6.72 -0.54
N ALA A 104 6.20 -7.64 0.43
CA ALA A 104 5.05 -8.47 0.78
C ALA A 104 3.79 -7.66 1.20
N PRO A 105 3.88 -6.61 2.06
CA PRO A 105 2.73 -5.76 2.41
C PRO A 105 2.09 -5.02 1.22
N PHE A 106 2.87 -4.71 0.18
CA PHE A 106 2.35 -4.08 -1.03
C PHE A 106 1.30 -4.96 -1.71
N PHE A 107 1.54 -6.27 -1.78
CA PHE A 107 0.63 -7.21 -2.42
C PHE A 107 -0.68 -7.38 -1.64
N VAL A 108 -0.65 -7.31 -0.30
CA VAL A 108 -1.88 -7.25 0.53
C VAL A 108 -2.68 -5.98 0.19
N SER A 109 -1.99 -4.84 0.18
CA SER A 109 -2.61 -3.54 -0.12
C SER A 109 -3.18 -3.49 -1.55
N LYS A 110 -2.48 -4.09 -2.51
CA LYS A 110 -2.97 -4.26 -3.89
C LYS A 110 -4.20 -5.15 -3.93
N GLY A 111 -4.19 -6.28 -3.22
CA GLY A 111 -5.33 -7.18 -3.12
C GLY A 111 -6.56 -6.49 -2.51
N MET A 112 -6.38 -5.68 -1.47
CA MET A 112 -7.47 -4.88 -0.92
C MET A 112 -8.06 -3.92 -1.96
N ARG A 113 -7.24 -3.15 -2.68
CA ARG A 113 -7.74 -2.25 -3.74
C ARG A 113 -8.51 -3.00 -4.82
N LEU A 114 -8.03 -4.17 -5.22
CA LEU A 114 -8.69 -5.02 -6.22
C LEU A 114 -10.05 -5.53 -5.74
N VAL A 115 -10.17 -5.95 -4.48
CA VAL A 115 -11.47 -6.42 -3.96
C VAL A 115 -12.48 -5.28 -3.85
N PHE A 116 -12.04 -4.04 -3.56
CA PHE A 116 -12.91 -2.86 -3.63
C PHE A 116 -13.41 -2.55 -5.05
N GLN A 117 -12.70 -3.00 -6.09
CA GLN A 117 -13.08 -2.87 -7.50
C GLN A 117 -13.93 -4.04 -8.01
N GLY A 118 -14.15 -5.08 -7.19
CA GLY A 118 -14.84 -6.31 -7.61
C GLY A 118 -13.95 -7.36 -8.26
N ASN A 119 -12.65 -7.10 -8.37
CA ASN A 119 -11.65 -8.00 -8.94
C ASN A 119 -11.18 -9.01 -7.87
N VAL A 120 -12.09 -9.89 -7.43
CA VAL A 120 -11.85 -10.80 -6.30
C VAL A 120 -10.77 -11.85 -6.61
N ASP A 121 -10.72 -12.39 -7.83
CA ASP A 121 -9.73 -13.41 -8.21
C ASP A 121 -8.31 -12.82 -8.26
N GLU A 122 -8.16 -11.61 -8.79
CA GLU A 122 -6.89 -10.89 -8.78
C GLU A 122 -6.48 -10.48 -7.36
N ALA A 123 -7.47 -10.15 -6.50
CA ALA A 123 -7.23 -9.90 -5.09
C ALA A 123 -6.66 -11.14 -4.40
N LEU A 124 -7.29 -12.31 -4.58
CA LEU A 124 -6.81 -13.58 -4.01
C LEU A 124 -5.40 -13.93 -4.48
N THR A 125 -5.11 -13.71 -5.76
CA THR A 125 -3.76 -13.89 -6.31
C THR A 125 -2.75 -12.96 -5.64
N SER A 126 -3.14 -11.71 -5.37
CA SER A 126 -2.28 -10.74 -4.68
C SER A 126 -2.03 -11.13 -3.22
N TYR A 127 -3.06 -11.56 -2.48
CA TYR A 127 -2.89 -12.08 -1.12
C TYR A 127 -2.00 -13.31 -1.08
N LYS A 128 -2.21 -14.26 -1.99
CA LYS A 128 -1.36 -15.46 -2.12
C LYS A 128 0.09 -15.08 -2.36
N LYS A 129 0.34 -14.14 -3.28
CA LYS A 129 1.70 -13.65 -3.56
C LYS A 129 2.36 -13.03 -2.32
N ALA A 130 1.62 -12.26 -1.52
CA ALA A 130 2.13 -11.69 -0.28
C ALA A 130 2.62 -12.79 0.70
N GLN A 131 1.83 -13.84 0.88
CA GLN A 131 2.16 -14.95 1.77
C GLN A 131 3.26 -15.88 1.21
N GLU A 132 3.39 -15.98 -0.12
CA GLU A 132 4.52 -16.69 -0.75
C GLU A 132 5.84 -15.94 -0.57
N LEU A 133 5.80 -14.61 -0.61
CA LEU A 133 6.97 -13.76 -0.40
C LEU A 133 7.42 -13.79 1.06
N ASP A 134 6.49 -13.58 1.98
CA ASP A 134 6.77 -13.67 3.41
C ASP A 134 5.74 -14.59 4.09
N PRO A 135 6.12 -15.87 4.34
CA PRO A 135 5.25 -16.83 5.02
C PRO A 135 4.84 -16.41 6.43
N ASN A 136 5.61 -15.53 7.07
CA ASN A 136 5.34 -15.00 8.41
C ASN A 136 4.66 -13.63 8.37
N LEU A 137 4.23 -13.15 7.19
CA LEU A 137 3.56 -11.87 7.05
C LEU A 137 2.28 -11.84 7.89
N GLU A 138 2.25 -10.91 8.84
CA GLU A 138 1.05 -10.62 9.62
C GLU A 138 0.06 -9.80 8.80
N ILE A 139 -0.94 -10.47 8.24
CA ILE A 139 -2.06 -9.81 7.59
C ILE A 139 -3.12 -9.49 8.64
N SER A 140 -3.47 -8.21 8.76
CA SER A 140 -4.39 -7.74 9.79
C SER A 140 -5.77 -8.39 9.69
N ALA A 141 -6.44 -8.57 10.84
CA ALA A 141 -7.83 -9.06 10.89
C ALA A 141 -8.79 -8.23 10.02
N ASN A 142 -8.56 -6.92 9.95
CA ASN A 142 -9.35 -6.03 9.10
C ASN A 142 -9.15 -6.30 7.61
N SER A 143 -7.91 -6.53 7.17
CA SER A 143 -7.62 -6.87 5.77
C SER A 143 -8.31 -8.18 5.35
N TRP A 144 -8.25 -9.20 6.21
CA TRP A 144 -9.00 -10.44 6.02
C TRP A 144 -10.51 -10.22 5.98
N ASN A 145 -11.04 -9.40 6.89
CA ASN A 145 -12.47 -9.10 6.91
C ASN A 145 -12.93 -8.33 5.66
N VAL A 146 -12.12 -7.39 5.16
CA VAL A 146 -12.42 -6.66 3.91
C VAL A 146 -12.50 -7.64 2.74
N LEU A 147 -11.60 -8.61 2.64
CA LEU A 147 -11.65 -9.66 1.63
C LEU A 147 -12.91 -10.53 1.77
N CYS A 148 -13.25 -10.94 2.99
CA CYS A 148 -14.47 -11.68 3.32
C CYS A 148 -15.74 -10.93 2.88
N TRP A 149 -15.93 -9.70 3.37
CA TRP A 149 -17.12 -8.89 3.12
C TRP A 149 -17.26 -8.56 1.64
N ARG A 150 -16.24 -7.94 1.04
CA ARG A 150 -16.29 -7.52 -0.37
C ARG A 150 -16.43 -8.71 -1.30
N GLY A 151 -15.66 -9.78 -1.09
CA GLY A 151 -15.78 -11.00 -1.90
C GLY A 151 -17.19 -11.60 -1.85
N SER A 152 -17.83 -11.59 -0.67
CA SER A 152 -19.21 -12.02 -0.50
C SER A 152 -20.20 -11.12 -1.27
N LEU A 153 -20.04 -9.80 -1.22
CA LEU A 153 -20.88 -8.85 -1.98
C LEU A 153 -20.74 -8.96 -3.51
N TYR A 154 -19.62 -9.49 -3.99
CA TYR A 154 -19.42 -9.84 -5.40
C TYR A 154 -19.83 -11.28 -5.72
N ASN A 155 -20.58 -11.94 -4.83
CA ASN A 155 -21.10 -13.29 -5.00
C ASN A 155 -19.98 -14.35 -5.16
N GLN A 156 -18.86 -14.15 -4.47
CA GLN A 156 -17.71 -15.08 -4.42
C GLN A 156 -17.41 -15.51 -2.98
N ALA A 157 -18.47 -15.65 -2.17
CA ALA A 157 -18.39 -16.00 -0.75
C ALA A 157 -17.69 -17.35 -0.51
N ASP A 158 -17.87 -18.30 -1.42
CA ASP A 158 -17.21 -19.62 -1.42
C ASP A 158 -15.68 -19.50 -1.48
N LYS A 159 -15.16 -18.54 -2.26
CA LYS A 159 -13.72 -18.32 -2.41
C LYS A 159 -13.10 -17.57 -1.22
N VAL A 160 -13.88 -16.78 -0.48
CA VAL A 160 -13.37 -15.89 0.58
C VAL A 160 -13.73 -16.32 2.00
N MET A 161 -14.40 -17.46 2.19
CA MET A 161 -14.77 -17.96 3.52
C MET A 161 -13.56 -18.09 4.46
N PHE A 162 -12.42 -18.57 3.94
CA PHE A 162 -11.18 -18.67 4.70
C PHE A 162 -10.71 -17.31 5.27
N ALA A 163 -11.01 -16.22 4.57
CA ALA A 163 -10.68 -14.87 5.03
C ALA A 163 -11.58 -14.44 6.19
N CYS A 164 -12.86 -14.84 6.16
CA CYS A 164 -13.77 -14.62 7.30
C CYS A 164 -13.27 -15.35 8.55
N GLU A 165 -12.81 -16.59 8.38
CA GLU A 165 -12.26 -17.43 9.45
C GLU A 165 -10.97 -16.82 10.03
N LYS A 166 -10.02 -16.43 9.18
CA LYS A 166 -8.79 -15.76 9.63
C LYS A 166 -9.05 -14.45 10.36
N ALA A 167 -10.03 -13.65 9.91
CA ALA A 167 -10.39 -12.41 10.60
C ALA A 167 -10.87 -12.68 12.04
N LEU A 168 -11.68 -13.72 12.22
CA LEU A 168 -12.22 -14.12 13.52
C LEU A 168 -11.24 -14.94 14.37
N GLU A 169 -10.28 -15.65 13.77
CA GLU A 169 -9.17 -16.26 14.51
C GLU A 169 -8.35 -15.17 15.23
N LEU A 170 -8.09 -14.06 14.53
CA LEU A 170 -7.35 -12.93 15.08
C LEU A 170 -8.18 -12.05 16.03
N LYS A 171 -9.50 -11.91 15.79
CA LYS A 171 -10.43 -11.14 16.63
C LYS A 171 -11.78 -11.86 16.77
N PRO A 172 -11.90 -12.83 17.69
CA PRO A 172 -13.08 -13.72 17.79
C PRO A 172 -14.41 -13.01 18.07
N ASP A 173 -14.39 -11.95 18.87
CA ASP A 173 -15.60 -11.29 19.38
C ASP A 173 -15.92 -9.96 18.66
N HIS A 174 -15.36 -9.76 17.46
CA HIS A 174 -15.60 -8.54 16.70
C HIS A 174 -16.89 -8.65 15.87
N GLY A 175 -17.97 -8.00 16.31
CA GLY A 175 -19.30 -8.13 15.71
C GLY A 175 -19.34 -7.92 14.20
N ASN A 176 -18.68 -6.89 13.67
CA ASN A 176 -18.65 -6.66 12.21
C ASN A 176 -18.03 -7.84 11.41
N TYR A 177 -17.11 -8.59 12.03
CA TYR A 177 -16.45 -9.72 11.37
C TYR A 177 -17.34 -10.97 11.43
N ILE A 178 -18.07 -11.12 12.54
CA ILE A 178 -19.11 -12.14 12.70
C ILE A 178 -20.22 -11.91 11.67
N ASP A 179 -20.70 -10.67 11.52
CA ASP A 179 -21.70 -10.27 10.52
C ASP A 179 -21.22 -10.54 9.09
N SER A 180 -19.96 -10.23 8.79
CA SER A 180 -19.36 -10.50 7.47
C SER A 180 -19.33 -12.00 7.16
N ARG A 181 -18.98 -12.84 8.15
CA ARG A 181 -19.06 -14.30 8.03
C ARG A 181 -20.52 -14.77 7.88
N GLY A 182 -21.47 -14.15 8.57
CA GLY A 182 -22.89 -14.44 8.46
C GLY A 182 -23.40 -14.30 7.02
N LEU A 183 -23.05 -13.20 6.35
CA LEU A 183 -23.34 -13.00 4.93
C LEU A 183 -22.70 -14.09 4.06
N ALA A 184 -21.41 -14.35 4.26
CA ALA A 184 -20.68 -15.36 3.48
C ALA A 184 -21.32 -16.76 3.64
N ARG A 185 -21.72 -17.12 4.87
CA ARG A 185 -22.38 -18.39 5.20
C ARG A 185 -23.74 -18.50 4.54
N ALA A 186 -24.53 -17.43 4.53
CA ALA A 186 -25.83 -17.43 3.88
C ALA A 186 -25.69 -17.66 2.37
N LEU A 187 -24.76 -16.97 1.71
CA LEU A 187 -24.51 -17.08 0.27
C LEU A 187 -23.94 -18.44 -0.14
N THR A 188 -23.25 -19.13 0.77
CA THR A 188 -22.74 -20.50 0.57
C THR A 188 -23.70 -21.60 1.05
N GLY A 189 -24.91 -21.23 1.48
CA GLY A 189 -25.97 -22.16 1.87
C GLY A 189 -25.90 -22.65 3.33
N ASN A 190 -24.92 -22.23 4.13
CA ASN A 190 -24.91 -22.45 5.58
C ASN A 190 -25.86 -21.50 6.30
N ARG A 191 -27.16 -21.70 6.06
CA ARG A 191 -28.26 -20.90 6.59
C ARG A 191 -28.31 -20.89 8.11
N LYS A 192 -28.09 -22.04 8.76
CA LYS A 192 -28.11 -22.14 10.23
C LYS A 192 -26.98 -21.30 10.84
N GLY A 193 -25.76 -21.46 10.35
CA GLY A 193 -24.61 -20.68 10.83
C GLY A 193 -24.72 -19.19 10.53
N ALA A 194 -25.38 -18.82 9.42
CA ALA A 194 -25.65 -17.41 9.12
C ALA A 194 -26.61 -16.76 10.12
N ILE A 195 -27.69 -17.47 10.50
CA ILE A 195 -28.63 -16.99 11.53
C ILE A 195 -27.91 -16.78 12.86
N GLU A 196 -27.09 -17.75 13.28
CA GLU A 196 -26.33 -17.66 14.53
C GLU A 196 -25.41 -16.42 14.53
N ASP A 197 -24.70 -16.18 13.43
CA ASP A 197 -23.80 -15.03 13.29
C ASP A 197 -24.56 -13.70 13.29
N PHE A 198 -25.67 -13.59 12.55
CA PHE A 198 -26.47 -12.36 12.54
C PHE A 198 -27.12 -12.08 13.90
N GLU A 199 -27.63 -13.11 14.60
CA GLU A 199 -28.16 -12.96 15.96
C GLU A 199 -27.07 -12.52 16.95
N GLN A 200 -25.83 -12.97 16.77
CA GLN A 200 -24.70 -12.50 17.58
C GLN A 200 -24.34 -11.04 17.26
N PHE A 201 -24.32 -10.66 15.98
CA PHE A 201 -24.09 -9.27 15.57
C PHE A 201 -25.16 -8.32 16.11
N ILE A 202 -26.44 -8.69 16.03
CA ILE A 202 -27.57 -7.90 16.56
C ILE A 202 -27.39 -7.59 18.06
N LYS A 203 -26.84 -8.54 18.84
CA LYS A 203 -26.54 -8.35 20.27
C LYS A 203 -25.32 -7.47 20.52
N TRP A 204 -24.41 -7.37 19.55
CA TRP A 204 -23.15 -6.65 19.67
C TRP A 204 -23.27 -5.18 19.26
N THR A 205 -24.05 -4.88 18.22
CA THR A 205 -24.24 -3.50 17.75
C THR A 205 -25.31 -2.77 18.56
N ASP A 206 -25.15 -1.45 18.71
CA ASP A 206 -26.18 -0.55 19.23
C ASP A 206 -26.92 0.20 18.10
N ASP A 207 -26.52 0.00 16.85
CA ASP A 207 -27.15 0.65 15.68
C ASP A 207 -28.49 -0.03 15.34
N GLU A 208 -29.58 0.73 15.49
CA GLU A 208 -30.94 0.21 15.32
C GLU A 208 -31.28 -0.11 13.85
N GLU A 209 -30.64 0.55 12.87
CA GLU A 209 -30.85 0.26 11.45
C GLU A 209 -30.21 -1.07 11.06
N ASP A 210 -28.96 -1.29 11.49
CA ASP A 210 -28.24 -2.54 11.32
C ASP A 210 -28.98 -3.71 12.02
N LYS A 211 -29.48 -3.49 13.24
CA LYS A 211 -30.31 -4.49 13.95
C LYS A 211 -31.55 -4.86 13.15
N ALA A 212 -32.31 -3.86 12.70
CA ALA A 212 -33.55 -4.09 11.94
C ALA A 212 -33.26 -4.81 10.62
N GLN A 213 -32.18 -4.43 9.93
CA GLN A 213 -31.77 -5.06 8.68
C GLN A 213 -31.37 -6.53 8.90
N ARG A 214 -30.50 -6.83 9.86
CA ARG A 214 -30.07 -8.21 10.13
C ARG A 214 -31.21 -9.06 10.71
N GLN A 215 -32.11 -8.48 11.49
CA GLN A 215 -33.32 -9.18 11.97
C GLN A 215 -34.21 -9.59 10.78
N GLY A 216 -34.40 -8.70 9.80
CA GLY A 216 -35.11 -9.03 8.56
C GLY A 216 -34.44 -10.18 7.80
N TRP A 217 -33.11 -10.22 7.73
CA TRP A 217 -32.38 -11.33 7.14
C TRP A 217 -32.58 -12.63 7.93
N VAL A 218 -32.48 -12.59 9.25
CA VAL A 218 -32.73 -13.74 10.13
C VAL A 218 -34.15 -14.30 9.92
N ASP A 219 -35.17 -13.46 9.84
CA ASP A 219 -36.56 -13.89 9.67
C ASP A 219 -36.79 -14.58 8.31
N ALA A 220 -36.25 -14.01 7.23
CA ALA A 220 -36.28 -14.63 5.90
C ALA A 220 -35.52 -15.99 5.90
N LEU A 221 -34.32 -15.99 6.49
CA LEU A 221 -33.51 -17.17 6.72
C LEU A 221 -34.10 -18.13 7.76
N LYS A 222 -35.22 -17.84 8.44
CA LYS A 222 -35.97 -18.82 9.25
C LYS A 222 -37.12 -19.45 8.46
N LYS A 223 -37.68 -18.72 7.48
CA LYS A 223 -38.83 -19.15 6.65
C LYS A 223 -38.49 -20.04 5.45
N GLY A 224 -37.29 -19.90 4.91
CA GLY A 224 -36.82 -20.70 3.76
C GLY A 224 -36.25 -19.82 2.66
N GLU A 225 -36.38 -18.52 2.84
CA GLU A 225 -36.17 -17.51 1.82
C GLU A 225 -34.71 -17.07 1.79
N ASN A 226 -34.26 -16.62 0.61
CA ASN A 226 -32.96 -15.99 0.42
C ASN A 226 -33.16 -14.46 0.31
N PRO A 227 -32.77 -13.67 1.34
CA PRO A 227 -32.92 -12.21 1.30
C PRO A 227 -31.85 -11.53 0.42
N PHE A 228 -30.79 -12.25 0.02
CA PHE A 228 -29.61 -11.69 -0.65
C PHE A 228 -29.77 -11.65 -2.18
N THR A 229 -30.72 -10.84 -2.64
CA THR A 229 -30.86 -10.55 -4.08
C THR A 229 -29.68 -9.73 -4.59
N LYS A 230 -29.45 -9.73 -5.91
CA LYS A 230 -28.43 -8.88 -6.54
C LYS A 230 -28.54 -7.41 -6.13
N LYS A 231 -29.77 -6.88 -6.05
CA LYS A 231 -30.04 -5.50 -5.63
C LYS A 231 -29.63 -5.24 -4.17
N VAL A 232 -29.90 -6.20 -3.29
CA VAL A 232 -29.50 -6.11 -1.87
C VAL A 232 -27.97 -6.11 -1.78
N LEU A 233 -27.30 -7.04 -2.46
CA LEU A 233 -25.83 -7.09 -2.47
C LEU A 233 -25.21 -5.81 -3.06
N GLU A 234 -25.83 -5.21 -4.09
CA GLU A 234 -25.39 -3.93 -4.65
C GLU A 234 -25.56 -2.76 -3.68
N SER A 235 -26.63 -2.73 -2.89
CA SER A 235 -26.85 -1.68 -1.89
C SER A 235 -25.88 -1.73 -0.71
N LEU A 236 -25.18 -2.85 -0.52
CA LEU A 236 -24.22 -3.06 0.57
C LEU A 236 -22.76 -2.79 0.15
N ARG A 237 -22.50 -2.48 -1.14
CA ARG A 237 -21.16 -2.20 -1.68
C ARG A 237 -20.73 -0.77 -1.40
#